data_AF-H1YYB9-F1
#
_entry.id   AF-H1YYB9-F1
#
_cell.length_a   1.000
_cell.length_b   1.000
_cell.length_c   1.000
_cell.angle_alpha   90.00
_cell.angle_beta   90.00
_cell.angle_gamma   90.00
#
_symmetry.space_group_name_H-M   'P 1'
#
loop_
_entity.id
_entity.type
_entity.pdbx_description
1 polymer ?
#
loop_
_entity_poly.entity_id
_entity_poly.type
_entity_poly.pdbx_seq_one_letter_code
_entity_poly.pdbx_strand_id
1 'polypeptide(L)' 'MAKPIELGLTLSGSDARRFNKYMRHPTYPKKAREMLKNAAKRAEYKTD' A
#
# COMPACT_ATOMS: atom_id res chain seq x y z
N MET A 1 17.83 12.51 7.74
CA MET A 1 18.29 11.39 6.90
C MET A 1 17.12 10.44 6.72
N ALA A 2 16.72 10.13 5.48
CA ALA A 2 15.68 9.14 5.23
C ALA A 2 16.27 7.75 5.52
N LYS A 3 15.61 6.97 6.38
CA LYS A 3 16.03 5.59 6.66
C LYS A 3 15.91 4.78 5.36
N PRO A 4 16.86 3.89 5.04
CA PRO A 4 16.73 2.98 3.92
C PRO A 4 15.42 2.21 4.03
N ILE A 5 14.72 2.02 2.90
CA ILE A 5 13.51 1.20 2.87
C ILE A 5 13.94 -0.24 3.10
N GLU A 6 13.63 -0.77 4.29
CA GLU A 6 13.85 -2.18 4.61
C GLU A 6 12.90 -3.03 3.75
N LEU A 7 13.46 -3.65 2.70
CA LEU A 7 12.77 -4.66 1.92
C LEU A 7 12.55 -5.88 2.83
N GLY A 8 11.29 -6.17 3.17
CA GLY A 8 10.94 -7.32 4.02
C GLY A 8 10.04 -7.05 5.21
N LEU A 9 9.33 -5.90 5.23
CA LEU A 9 8.29 -5.60 6.22
C LEU A 9 7.20 -6.67 6.20
N THR A 10 7.37 -7.69 7.03
CA THR A 10 6.43 -8.80 7.17
C THR A 10 5.47 -8.45 8.30
N LEU A 11 4.23 -8.14 7.93
CA LEU A 11 3.19 -7.90 8.93
C LEU A 11 2.87 -9.22 9.62
N SER A 12 2.89 -9.24 10.94
CA SER A 12 2.54 -10.41 11.74
C SER A 12 1.50 -10.06 12.81
N GLY A 13 0.84 -11.07 13.37
CA GLY A 13 -0.05 -10.93 14.52
C GLY A 13 -1.17 -9.89 14.35
N SER A 14 -1.22 -8.92 15.26
CA SER A 14 -2.23 -7.86 15.31
C SER A 14 -2.13 -6.88 14.13
N ASP A 15 -0.93 -6.63 13.63
CA ASP A 15 -0.71 -5.66 12.56
C ASP A 15 -1.10 -6.23 11.20
N ALA A 16 -0.86 -7.53 10.97
CA ALA A 16 -1.42 -8.25 9.82
C ALA A 16 -2.97 -8.19 9.81
N ARG A 17 -3.60 -8.40 10.98
CA ARG A 17 -5.07 -8.30 11.11
C ARG A 17 -5.58 -6.88 10.88
N ARG A 18 -4.90 -5.86 11.41
CA ARG A 18 -5.24 -4.45 11.21
C ARG A 18 -5.11 -4.05 9.74
N PHE A 19 -4.03 -4.45 9.09
CA PHE A 19 -3.82 -4.21 7.66
C PHE A 19 -4.87 -4.92 6.80
N ASN A 20 -5.19 -6.19 7.09
CA ASN A 20 -6.25 -6.90 6.38
C ASN A 20 -7.63 -6.22 6.57
N LYS A 21 -7.96 -5.80 7.79
CA LYS A 21 -9.19 -5.05 8.07
C LYS A 21 -9.23 -3.71 7.32
N TYR A 22 -8.10 -3.00 7.28
CA TYR A 22 -7.94 -1.77 6.52
C TYR A 22 -8.09 -1.99 5.02
N MET A 23 -7.51 -3.06 4.47
CA MET A 23 -7.66 -3.38 3.04
C MET A 23 -9.11 -3.71 2.66
N ARG A 24 -9.89 -4.30 3.56
CA ARG A 24 -11.32 -4.59 3.34
C ARG A 24 -12.18 -3.32 3.34
N HIS A 25 -11.87 -2.34 4.20
CA HIS A 25 -12.59 -1.07 4.29
C HIS A 25 -11.59 0.09 4.42
N PRO A 26 -11.00 0.52 3.30
CA PRO A 26 -9.94 1.50 3.35
C PRO A 26 -10.51 2.86 3.76
N THR A 27 -10.09 3.36 4.92
CA THR A 27 -10.44 4.69 5.43
C THR A 27 -9.46 5.76 4.93
N TYR A 28 -8.84 5.55 3.77
CA TYR A 28 -7.90 6.52 3.25
C TYR A 28 -8.63 7.74 2.64
N PRO A 29 -8.04 8.94 2.73
CA PRO A 29 -8.56 10.14 2.08
C PRO A 29 -8.67 9.97 0.56
N LYS A 30 -9.59 10.69 -0.09
CA LYS A 30 -9.78 10.67 -1.56
C LYS A 30 -8.47 10.84 -2.33
N LYS A 31 -7.55 11.67 -1.83
CA LYS A 31 -6.22 11.89 -2.42
C LYS A 31 -5.36 10.62 -2.47
N ALA A 32 -5.37 9.82 -1.39
CA ALA A 32 -4.64 8.56 -1.33
C ALA A 32 -5.25 7.51 -2.28
N ARG A 33 -6.58 7.53 -2.47
CA ARG A 33 -7.27 6.70 -3.46
C ARG A 33 -6.76 6.96 -4.87
N GLU A 34 -6.70 8.24 -5.26
CA GLU A 34 -6.22 8.66 -6.58
C GLU A 34 -4.74 8.30 -6.78
N MET A 35 -3.90 8.45 -5.73
CA MET A 35 -2.50 8.04 -5.79
C MET A 35 -2.35 6.54 -6.04
N LEU A 36 -3.09 5.69 -5.31
CA LEU A 36 -3.05 4.24 -5.51
C LEU A 36 -3.55 3.84 -6.91
N LYS A 37 -4.62 4.46 -7.40
CA LYS A 37 -5.15 4.23 -8.75
C LYS A 37 -4.12 4.59 -9.83
N ASN A 38 -3.44 5.72 -9.67
CA ASN A 38 -2.39 6.16 -10.59
C ASN A 38 -1.16 5.25 -10.53
N ALA A 39 -0.79 4.77 -9.35
CA ALA A 39 0.29 3.81 -9.17
C ALA A 39 -0.03 2.46 -9.86
N ALA A 40 -1.25 1.94 -9.68
CA ALA A 40 -1.70 0.71 -10.33
C ALA A 40 -1.65 0.82 -11.86
N LYS A 41 -2.21 1.89 -12.43
CA LYS A 41 -2.12 2.17 -13.88
C LYS A 41 -0.67 2.17 -14.36
N ARG A 42 0.22 2.89 -13.67
CA ARG A 42 1.65 2.95 -14.04
C ARG A 42 2.37 1.60 -13.93
N ALA A 43 1.93 0.71 -13.05
CA ALA A 43 2.47 -0.64 -12.95
C ALA A 43 2.01 -1.51 -14.13
N GLU A 44 0.76 -1.38 -14.56
CA GLU A 44 0.22 -2.05 -15.75
C GLU A 44 0.90 -1.57 -17.05
N TYR A 45 1.33 -0.31 -17.12
CA TYR A 45 2.14 0.21 -18.24
C TYR A 45 3.60 -0.23 -18.24
N LYS A 46 4.08 -0.95 -17.21
CA LYS A 46 5.47 -1.42 -17.09
C LYS A 46 5.66 -2.89 -17.49
N THR A 47 4.64 -3.52 -18.06
CA THR A 47 4.70 -4.88 -18.62
C THR A 47 4.89 -4.87 -20.16
N ASP A 48 5.65 -3.91 -20.69
CA ASP A 48 6.20 -3.89 -22.06
C ASP A 48 7.73 -3.80 -22.01
#